data_AF-A0AAQ5YXB2-F1
#
_entry.id   AF-A0AAQ5YXB2-F1
#
_cell.length_a   1.000
_cell.length_b   1.000
_cell.length_c   1.000
_cell.angle_alpha   90.00
_cell.angle_beta   90.00
_cell.angle_gamma   90.00
#
_symmetry.space_group_name_H-M   'P 1'
#
loop_
_entity.id
_entity.type
_entity.pdbx_description
1 polymer ?
#
loop_
_entity_poly.entity_id
_entity_poly.type
_entity_poly.pdbx_seq_one_letter_code
_entity_poly.pdbx_strand_id
1 'polypeptide(L)'
;MQSGQKSVSGPETTFTIFVVFPGHEPVRAIKEEFHRIAGFPSVIGCIDGTHIPITAPSHNEADYVNRKSIHSINVQIICDAAYIISNVEAKWSGSVHDWRIYHESNLSNRLQRGEFDGLLLGDRGYHANPG
;
A
#
# COMPACT_ATOMS: atom_id res chain seq x y z
N MET A 1 29.93 -12.28 48.44
CA MET A 1 30.42 -12.25 47.05
C MET A 1 29.30 -11.71 46.18
N GLN A 2 29.49 -10.53 45.59
CA GLN A 2 28.53 -9.91 44.67
C GLN A 2 28.50 -10.70 43.35
N SER A 3 27.32 -11.16 42.93
CA SER A 3 27.08 -11.63 41.57
C SER A 3 26.53 -10.46 40.75
N GLY A 4 27.38 -9.77 40.00
CA GLY A 4 26.93 -8.72 39.08
C GLY A 4 26.09 -9.30 37.95
N GLN A 5 24.89 -8.75 37.75
CA GLN A 5 24.16 -8.88 36.49
C GLN A 5 24.92 -8.10 35.41
N LYS A 6 25.42 -8.79 34.38
CA LYS A 6 25.85 -8.11 33.15
C LYS A 6 24.61 -7.87 32.29
N SER A 7 24.17 -6.61 32.23
CA SER A 7 23.26 -6.13 31.20
C SER A 7 23.95 -6.26 29.84
N VAL A 8 23.42 -7.11 28.96
CA VAL A 8 23.88 -7.18 27.58
C VAL A 8 23.14 -6.09 26.80
N SER A 9 23.77 -4.93 26.63
CA SER A 9 23.30 -3.90 25.70
C SER A 9 23.71 -4.32 24.28
N GLY A 10 22.82 -5.03 23.59
CA GLY A 10 22.89 -5.14 22.14
C GLY A 10 22.44 -3.82 21.50
N PRO A 11 22.90 -3.49 20.28
CA PRO A 11 22.32 -2.38 19.54
C PRO A 11 20.82 -2.62 19.40
N GLU A 12 20.00 -1.64 19.77
CA GLU A 12 18.60 -1.63 19.37
C GLU A 12 18.59 -1.58 17.85
N THR A 13 18.44 -2.75 17.23
CA THR A 13 18.21 -2.89 15.79
C THR A 13 16.92 -2.16 15.50
N THR A 14 17.02 -0.88 15.15
CA THR A 14 15.93 -0.15 14.53
C THR A 14 15.67 -0.88 13.23
N PHE A 15 14.65 -1.73 13.21
CA PHE A 15 14.16 -2.28 11.96
C PHE A 15 13.65 -1.08 11.16
N THR A 16 14.44 -0.62 10.19
CA THR A 16 14.01 0.38 9.24
C THR A 16 12.84 -0.23 8.48
N ILE A 17 11.62 0.17 8.82
CA ILE A 17 10.43 -0.17 8.04
C ILE A 17 10.60 0.57 6.71
N PHE A 18 10.83 -0.17 5.63
CA PHE A 18 11.07 0.39 4.29
C PHE A 18 9.78 0.89 3.60
N VAL A 19 8.60 0.56 4.14
CA VAL A 19 7.30 0.91 3.57
C VAL A 19 6.56 1.84 4.52
N VAL A 20 6.67 3.15 4.27
CA VAL A 20 6.02 4.20 5.06
C VAL A 20 5.28 5.13 4.12
N PHE A 21 4.00 5.35 4.38
CA PHE A 21 3.15 6.28 3.62
C PHE A 21 3.21 7.69 4.20
N PRO A 22 3.31 8.77 3.39
CA PRO A 22 3.22 8.77 1.91
C PRO A 22 4.49 8.39 1.16
N GLY A 23 5.63 8.35 1.83
CA GLY A 23 6.89 7.93 1.23
C GLY A 23 8.07 8.17 2.18
N HIS A 24 9.26 8.14 1.59
CA HIS A 24 10.53 8.34 2.29
C HIS A 24 10.93 9.82 2.44
N GLU A 25 10.31 10.71 1.65
CA GLU A 25 10.55 12.15 1.66
C GLU A 25 9.40 12.93 2.34
N PRO A 26 9.63 14.20 2.73
CA PRO A 26 8.55 15.07 3.19
C PRO A 26 7.42 15.18 2.16
N VAL A 27 6.17 15.20 2.63
CA VAL A 27 4.96 15.25 1.77
C VAL A 27 5.01 16.37 0.74
N ARG A 28 5.56 17.53 1.10
CA ARG A 28 5.74 18.67 0.19
C ARG A 28 6.62 18.32 -1.02
N ALA A 29 7.74 17.63 -0.79
CA ALA A 29 8.65 17.23 -1.87
C ALA A 29 8.00 16.19 -2.79
N ILE A 30 7.23 15.26 -2.23
CA ILE A 30 6.46 14.27 -3.02
C ILE A 30 5.45 14.98 -3.93
N LYS A 31 4.68 15.94 -3.40
CA LYS A 31 3.73 16.74 -4.19
C LYS A 31 4.41 17.55 -5.29
N GLU A 32 5.53 18.18 -4.98
CA GLU A 32 6.32 18.97 -5.93
C GLU A 32 6.81 18.10 -7.08
N GLU A 33 7.23 16.86 -6.80
CA GLU A 33 7.72 15.95 -7.84
C GLU A 33 6.59 15.45 -8.77
N PHE A 34 5.43 15.07 -8.21
CA PHE A 34 4.27 14.75 -9.05
C PHE A 34 3.83 15.91 -9.94
N HIS A 35 3.84 17.13 -9.38
CA HIS A 35 3.53 18.34 -10.14
C HIS A 35 4.59 18.61 -11.22
N ARG A 36 5.87 18.41 -10.93
CA ARG A 36 6.98 18.59 -11.88
C ARG A 36 6.92 17.60 -13.05
N ILE A 37 6.59 16.34 -12.78
CA ILE A 37 6.58 15.27 -13.79
C ILE A 37 5.36 15.40 -14.73
N ALA A 38 4.17 15.60 -14.17
CA ALA A 38 2.92 15.47 -14.92
C ALA A 38 1.89 16.58 -14.65
N GLY A 39 2.24 17.60 -13.89
CA GLY A 39 1.34 18.73 -13.62
C GLY A 39 0.22 18.41 -12.64
N PHE A 40 0.30 17.33 -11.86
CA PHE A 40 -0.71 16.98 -10.86
C PHE A 40 -0.37 17.62 -9.49
N PRO A 41 -1.03 18.73 -9.10
CA PRO A 41 -0.82 19.30 -7.78
C PRO A 41 -1.40 18.38 -6.70
N SER A 42 -0.77 18.39 -5.52
CA SER A 42 -1.26 17.72 -4.30
C SER A 42 -1.30 16.19 -4.31
N VAL A 43 -0.84 15.51 -5.36
CA VAL A 43 -0.73 14.05 -5.37
C VAL A 43 0.39 13.61 -4.42
N ILE A 44 0.10 12.62 -3.60
CA ILE A 44 1.03 12.05 -2.61
C ILE A 44 1.30 10.55 -2.82
N GLY A 45 0.71 9.97 -3.87
CA GLY A 45 0.97 8.61 -4.29
C GLY A 45 0.11 8.18 -5.46
N CYS A 46 0.62 7.25 -6.26
CA CYS A 46 -0.13 6.54 -7.30
C CYS A 46 -0.57 5.18 -6.75
N ILE A 47 -1.85 4.83 -6.89
CA ILE A 47 -2.45 3.59 -6.41
C ILE A 47 -2.82 2.69 -7.58
N ASP A 48 -2.43 1.41 -7.52
CA ASP A 48 -2.81 0.42 -8.52
C ASP A 48 -2.97 -0.98 -7.90
N GLY A 49 -3.80 -1.82 -8.52
CA GLY A 49 -3.99 -3.23 -8.19
C GLY A 49 -3.18 -4.12 -9.12
N THR A 50 -2.47 -5.12 -8.58
CA THR A 50 -1.72 -6.10 -9.37
C THR A 50 -2.01 -7.52 -8.92
N HIS A 51 -2.22 -8.42 -9.88
CA HIS A 51 -2.48 -9.83 -9.60
C HIS A 51 -1.17 -10.62 -9.53
N ILE A 52 -0.88 -11.16 -8.35
CA ILE A 52 0.23 -12.09 -8.13
C ILE A 52 -0.28 -13.51 -8.33
N PRO A 53 0.18 -14.26 -9.35
CA PRO A 53 -0.28 -15.62 -9.59
C PRO A 53 0.04 -16.54 -8.41
N ILE A 54 -0.89 -17.45 -8.11
CA ILE A 54 -0.69 -18.49 -7.09
C ILE A 54 -1.09 -19.85 -7.66
N THR A 55 -0.62 -20.92 -7.01
CA THR A 55 -1.24 -22.23 -7.18
C THR A 55 -2.67 -22.20 -6.64
N ALA A 56 -3.59 -22.86 -7.34
CA ALA A 56 -4.98 -22.98 -6.90
C ALA A 56 -5.07 -23.44 -5.43
N PRO A 57 -5.71 -22.68 -4.54
CA PRO A 57 -5.86 -23.09 -3.16
C PRO A 57 -6.86 -24.24 -3.04
N SER A 58 -6.71 -25.08 -2.01
CA SER A 58 -7.59 -26.23 -1.77
C SER A 58 -8.96 -25.85 -1.20
N HIS A 59 -9.08 -24.66 -0.63
CA HIS A 59 -10.31 -24.13 -0.02
C HIS A 59 -10.69 -22.83 -0.71
N ASN A 60 -11.98 -22.66 -1.00
CA ASN A 60 -12.52 -21.46 -1.66
C ASN A 60 -11.76 -21.06 -2.93
N GLU A 61 -11.36 -22.05 -3.73
CA GLU A 61 -10.56 -21.89 -4.95
C GLU A 61 -11.11 -20.81 -5.89
N ALA A 62 -12.43 -20.79 -6.09
CA ALA A 62 -13.12 -19.87 -6.99
C ALA A 62 -12.92 -18.40 -6.60
N ASP A 63 -12.74 -18.10 -5.31
CA ASP A 63 -12.52 -16.72 -4.83
C ASP A 63 -11.20 -16.15 -5.34
N TYR A 64 -10.23 -17.00 -5.67
CA TYR A 64 -8.90 -16.59 -6.13
C TYR A 64 -8.82 -16.44 -7.66
N VAL A 65 -9.86 -16.82 -8.39
CA VAL A 65 -9.91 -16.68 -9.84
C VAL A 65 -10.19 -15.23 -10.21
N ASN A 66 -9.25 -14.60 -10.92
CA ASN A 66 -9.42 -13.24 -11.40
C ASN A 66 -10.19 -13.18 -12.74
N ARG A 67 -10.36 -11.95 -13.27
CA ARG A 67 -11.08 -11.70 -14.54
C ARG A 67 -10.42 -12.35 -15.77
N LYS A 68 -9.17 -12.81 -15.66
CA LYS A 68 -8.43 -13.53 -16.71
C LYS A 68 -8.46 -15.05 -16.50
N SER A 69 -9.31 -15.55 -15.60
CA SER A 69 -9.44 -16.97 -15.27
C SER A 69 -8.15 -17.62 -14.74
N ILE A 70 -7.31 -16.84 -14.05
CA ILE A 70 -6.12 -17.35 -13.35
C ILE A 70 -6.25 -17.15 -11.83
N HIS A 71 -5.74 -18.10 -11.05
CA HIS A 71 -5.63 -17.96 -9.60
C HIS A 71 -4.60 -16.90 -9.22
N SER A 72 -4.99 -15.97 -8.38
CA SER A 72 -4.11 -14.89 -7.94
C SER A 72 -4.50 -14.34 -6.58
N ILE A 73 -3.55 -13.66 -5.95
CA ILE A 73 -3.80 -12.67 -4.90
C ILE A 73 -3.84 -11.31 -5.58
N ASN A 74 -4.88 -10.51 -5.33
CA ASN A 74 -4.89 -9.12 -5.76
C ASN A 74 -4.14 -8.29 -4.70
N VAL A 75 -3.04 -7.66 -5.12
CA VAL A 75 -2.18 -6.84 -4.28
C VAL A 75 -2.34 -5.40 -4.70
N GLN A 76 -2.81 -4.56 -3.79
CA GLN A 76 -2.80 -3.11 -3.99
C GLN A 76 -1.46 -2.54 -3.53
N ILE A 77 -0.90 -1.66 -4.35
CA ILE A 77 0.37 -0.99 -4.07
C ILE A 77 0.17 0.51 -4.26
N ILE A 78 0.82 1.29 -3.40
CA ILE A 78 0.99 2.73 -3.61
C ILE A 78 2.47 3.06 -3.67
N CYS A 79 2.85 3.89 -4.65
CA CYS A 79 4.19 4.42 -4.77
C CYS A 79 4.21 5.95 -4.90
N ASP A 80 5.32 6.55 -4.47
CA ASP A 80 5.59 7.97 -4.74
C ASP A 80 6.12 8.19 -6.16
N ALA A 81 6.39 9.45 -6.51
CA ALA A 81 6.87 9.83 -7.84
C ALA A 81 8.28 9.29 -8.17
N ALA A 82 9.03 8.85 -7.15
CA ALA A 82 10.34 8.19 -7.30
C ALA A 82 10.21 6.66 -7.40
N TYR A 83 8.99 6.15 -7.59
CA TYR A 83 8.67 4.71 -7.65
C TYR A 83 8.95 3.95 -6.35
N ILE A 84 9.06 4.65 -5.22
CA ILE A 84 9.23 4.00 -3.91
C ILE A 84 7.87 3.53 -3.39
N ILE A 85 7.77 2.24 -3.09
CA ILE A 85 6.57 1.64 -2.51
C ILE A 85 6.38 2.15 -1.08
N SER A 86 5.25 2.82 -0.84
CA SER A 86 4.94 3.47 0.43
C SER A 86 3.75 2.83 1.16
N ASN A 87 2.94 2.02 0.47
CA ASN A 87 1.89 1.19 1.08
C ASN A 87 1.60 -0.07 0.26
N VAL A 88 1.21 -1.16 0.94
CA VAL A 88 0.86 -2.44 0.31
C VAL A 88 -0.31 -3.11 1.07
N GLU A 89 -1.32 -3.59 0.35
CA GLU A 89 -2.37 -4.50 0.85
C GLU A 89 -2.34 -5.80 0.04
N ALA A 90 -1.80 -6.89 0.60
CA ALA A 90 -1.48 -8.13 -0.11
C ALA A 90 -2.26 -9.37 0.39
N LYS A 91 -3.47 -9.17 0.91
CA LYS A 91 -4.26 -10.22 1.58
C LYS A 91 -5.55 -10.62 0.84
N TRP A 92 -5.76 -10.09 -0.37
CA TRP A 92 -7.04 -10.18 -1.06
C TRP A 92 -7.04 -11.24 -2.14
N SER A 93 -8.11 -12.01 -2.22
CA SER A 93 -8.27 -13.01 -3.27
C SER A 93 -8.42 -12.34 -4.66
N GLY A 94 -8.05 -13.06 -5.71
CA GLY A 94 -7.99 -12.54 -7.08
C GLY A 94 -9.32 -12.08 -7.67
N SER A 95 -10.46 -12.45 -7.09
CA SER A 95 -11.78 -11.95 -7.51
C SER A 95 -12.10 -10.55 -6.97
N VAL A 96 -11.41 -10.10 -5.92
CA VAL A 96 -11.72 -8.84 -5.23
C VAL A 96 -11.33 -7.64 -6.08
N HIS A 97 -12.24 -6.66 -6.19
CA HIS A 97 -12.01 -5.41 -6.92
C HIS A 97 -11.14 -4.42 -6.15
N ASP A 98 -10.31 -3.68 -6.88
CA ASP A 98 -9.34 -2.72 -6.33
C ASP A 98 -9.99 -1.66 -5.43
N TRP A 99 -11.15 -1.13 -5.83
CA TRP A 99 -11.95 -0.23 -4.99
C TRP A 99 -12.24 -0.83 -3.61
N ARG A 100 -12.61 -2.12 -3.54
CA ARG A 100 -12.94 -2.76 -2.27
C ARG A 100 -11.70 -2.92 -1.40
N ILE A 101 -10.55 -3.26 -2.00
CA ILE A 101 -9.26 -3.31 -1.30
C ILE A 101 -8.92 -1.95 -0.70
N TYR A 102 -9.03 -0.88 -1.48
CA TYR A 102 -8.80 0.48 -0.99
C TYR A 102 -9.78 0.84 0.12
N HIS A 103 -11.08 0.64 -0.10
CA HIS A 103 -12.13 1.00 0.84
C HIS A 103 -11.96 0.33 2.21
N GLU A 104 -11.56 -0.94 2.23
CA GLU A 104 -11.33 -1.72 3.46
C GLU A 104 -9.89 -1.58 4.02
N SER A 105 -9.01 -0.81 3.36
CA SER A 105 -7.63 -0.61 3.80
C SER A 105 -7.52 0.28 5.05
N ASN A 106 -6.46 0.08 5.82
CA ASN A 106 -6.14 1.00 6.92
C ASN A 106 -5.84 2.41 6.38
N LEU A 107 -5.15 2.50 5.24
CA LEU A 107 -4.76 3.77 4.66
C LEU A 107 -5.96 4.64 4.25
N SER A 108 -6.99 4.06 3.63
CA SER A 108 -8.22 4.80 3.28
C SER A 108 -8.87 5.46 4.50
N ASN A 109 -8.91 4.74 5.63
CA ASN A 109 -9.44 5.30 6.89
C ASN A 109 -8.60 6.48 7.39
N ARG A 110 -7.27 6.40 7.29
CA ARG A 110 -6.35 7.47 7.70
C ARG A 110 -6.47 8.71 6.81
N LEU A 111 -6.60 8.50 5.49
CA LEU A 111 -6.85 9.58 4.52
C LEU A 111 -8.19 10.27 4.80
N GLN A 112 -9.26 9.51 5.05
CA GLN A 112 -10.58 10.05 5.38
C GLN A 112 -10.59 10.87 6.69
N ARG A 113 -9.71 10.54 7.64
CA ARG A 113 -9.52 11.31 8.88
C ARG A 113 -8.67 12.57 8.70
N GLY A 114 -8.12 12.80 7.51
CA GLY A 114 -7.23 13.93 7.24
C GLY A 114 -5.86 13.79 7.89
N GLU A 115 -5.40 12.57 8.18
CA GLU A 115 -4.05 12.34 8.73
C GLU A 115 -2.94 12.75 7.73
N PHE A 116 -3.28 12.81 6.45
CA PHE A 116 -2.38 13.25 5.39
C PHE A 116 -3.06 14.32 4.53
N ASP A 117 -2.31 15.37 4.22
CA ASP A 117 -2.71 16.37 3.25
C ASP A 117 -2.25 15.92 1.86
N GLY A 118 -3.18 15.43 1.04
CA GLY A 118 -2.91 15.09 -0.36
C GLY A 118 -3.94 14.15 -0.98
N LEU A 119 -3.76 13.86 -2.26
CA LEU A 119 -4.63 13.00 -3.06
C LEU A 119 -3.87 11.76 -3.54
N LEU A 120 -4.58 10.66 -3.70
CA LEU A 120 -4.10 9.50 -4.45
C LEU A 120 -4.52 9.62 -5.91
N LEU A 121 -3.61 9.29 -6.83
CA LEU A 121 -3.91 9.14 -8.25
C LEU A 121 -4.10 7.66 -8.55
N GLY A 122 -5.31 7.27 -8.91
CA GLY A 122 -5.65 5.88 -9.25
C GLY A 122 -6.27 5.75 -10.63
N ASP A 123 -6.33 4.52 -11.12
CA ASP A 123 -7.00 4.20 -12.37
C ASP A 123 -8.55 4.13 -12.19
N ARG A 124 -9.26 3.65 -13.23
CA ARG A 124 -10.73 3.53 -13.18
C ARG A 124 -11.22 2.48 -12.19
N GLY A 125 -10.38 1.54 -11.76
CA GLY A 125 -10.69 0.53 -10.75
C GLY A 125 -10.96 1.10 -9.36
N TYR A 126 -10.60 2.36 -9.12
CA TYR A 126 -10.73 3.07 -7.85
C TYR A 126 -11.90 4.07 -7.78
N HIS A 127 -12.77 4.11 -8.79
CA HIS A 127 -13.96 4.95 -8.71
C HIS A 127 -14.91 4.39 -7.65
N ALA A 128 -15.32 5.24 -6.69
CA ALA A 128 -16.40 4.92 -5.77
C ALA A 128 -17.65 4.65 -6.61
N ASN A 129 -18.24 3.46 -6.47
CA ASN A 129 -19.58 3.23 -6.97
C ASN A 129 -20.52 3.85 -5.92
N PRO A 130 -21.24 4.95 -6.20
CA PRO A 130 -22.34 5.37 -5.35
C PRO A 130 -23.43 4.33 -5.52
N GLY A 131 -23.43 3.32 -4.65
CA GLY A 131 -24.54 2.39 -4.50
C GLY A 131 -25.79 3.10 -4.00
#